data_AF-A0A257N842-F1
#
_entry.id   AF-A0A257N842-F1
#
_cell.length_a   1.000
_cell.length_b   1.000
_cell.length_c   1.000
_cell.angle_alpha   90.00
_cell.angle_beta   90.00
_cell.angle_gamma   90.00
#
_symmetry.space_group_name_H-M   'P 1'
#
loop_
_entity.id
_entity.type
_entity.pdbx_description
1 polymer ?
#
loop_
_entity_poly.entity_id
_entity_poly.type
_entity_poly.pdbx_seq_one_letter_code
_entity_poly.pdbx_strand_id
1 'polypeptide(L)'
;MTTKYTPLKDHDTPLKVLFTGYLCTVAIGYLFALIQILFTHGMADGKFGLSVDDIVYSYYGNRSGTALELKLNGSMKENASEQERFAIMKWVRDGADQYDYKDDGIAKIIDTRCVTCHNKDASGIPDFTKFDALKSYTTQDEGATFSSLTRVSHIHLFGISFIFMFVGYIFSFAETTTTQYKCIAIGMPYAFLITDILSWWLTKIHPMFAWLVIFAGMGMGISFAFMLVTSILEMWLFKPVFIDGFGSRYLQRRDSPDASIADRIWVVLKTLVRSIKPAASFVTQQWLTRGWPLLKNLLNSFKK
;
A
#
# COMPACT_ATOMS: atom_id res chain seq x y z
N MET A 1 -16.61 -20.54 -33.30
CA MET A 1 -17.07 -20.92 -31.95
C MET A 1 -18.25 -20.03 -31.62
N THR A 2 -19.41 -20.59 -31.28
CA THR A 2 -20.57 -19.79 -30.87
C THR A 2 -20.30 -19.14 -29.51
N THR A 3 -20.25 -17.82 -29.46
CA THR A 3 -20.13 -17.06 -28.21
C THR A 3 -21.34 -17.38 -27.34
N LYS A 4 -21.10 -17.95 -26.14
CA LYS A 4 -22.16 -18.37 -25.20
C LYS A 4 -22.85 -17.18 -24.50
N TYR A 5 -22.40 -15.96 -24.77
CA TYR A 5 -22.84 -14.71 -24.14
C TYR A 5 -22.84 -13.58 -25.16
N THR A 6 -23.69 -12.57 -24.95
CA THR A 6 -23.76 -11.35 -25.78
C THR A 6 -22.55 -10.45 -25.49
N PRO A 7 -21.75 -10.08 -26.50
CA PRO A 7 -20.65 -9.13 -26.35
C PRO A 7 -21.09 -7.73 -25.88
N LEU A 8 -20.18 -6.98 -25.25
CA LEU A 8 -20.43 -5.58 -24.81
C LEU A 8 -20.95 -4.66 -25.93
N LYS A 9 -20.42 -4.82 -27.15
CA LYS A 9 -20.83 -4.05 -28.33
C LYS A 9 -22.27 -4.37 -28.80
N ASP A 10 -22.80 -5.53 -28.47
CA ASP A 10 -24.09 -6.04 -29.00
C ASP A 10 -25.23 -5.93 -27.98
N HIS A 11 -24.97 -5.40 -26.78
CA HIS A 11 -26.00 -5.13 -25.78
C HIS A 11 -26.88 -3.92 -26.13
N ASP A 12 -28.12 -3.93 -25.63
CA ASP A 12 -29.07 -2.84 -25.77
C ASP A 12 -28.56 -1.55 -25.11
N THR A 13 -28.97 -0.40 -25.68
CA THR A 13 -28.58 0.93 -25.22
C THR A 13 -28.80 1.16 -23.71
N PRO A 14 -29.92 0.76 -23.09
CA PRO A 14 -30.12 0.95 -21.64
C PRO A 14 -29.05 0.25 -20.79
N LEU A 15 -28.62 -0.96 -21.19
CA LEU A 15 -27.60 -1.71 -20.45
C LEU A 15 -26.21 -1.08 -20.64
N LYS A 16 -25.89 -0.63 -21.86
CA LYS A 16 -24.66 0.12 -22.13
C LYS A 16 -24.58 1.41 -21.31
N VAL A 17 -25.69 2.14 -21.19
CA VAL A 17 -25.78 3.34 -20.34
C VAL A 17 -25.57 2.99 -18.87
N LEU A 18 -26.20 1.91 -18.37
CA LEU A 18 -26.02 1.44 -16.99
C LEU A 18 -24.55 1.10 -16.69
N PHE A 19 -23.93 0.27 -17.54
CA PHE A 19 -22.54 -0.15 -17.37
C PHE A 19 -21.57 1.03 -17.47
N THR A 20 -21.79 1.92 -18.44
CA THR A 20 -20.97 3.12 -18.61
C THR A 20 -21.10 4.06 -17.41
N GLY A 21 -22.32 4.31 -16.94
CA GLY A 21 -22.56 5.16 -15.78
C GLY A 21 -21.88 4.62 -14.52
N TYR A 22 -21.96 3.31 -14.28
CA TYR A 22 -21.26 2.67 -13.17
C TYR A 22 -19.73 2.80 -13.30
N LEU A 23 -19.17 2.43 -14.46
CA LEU A 23 -17.74 2.48 -14.72
C LEU A 23 -17.16 3.90 -14.58
N CYS A 24 -17.84 4.92 -15.13
CA CYS A 24 -17.43 6.32 -15.00
C CYS A 24 -17.49 6.81 -13.54
N THR A 25 -18.54 6.44 -12.80
CA THR A 25 -18.69 6.84 -11.40
C THR A 25 -17.58 6.23 -10.54
N VAL A 26 -17.28 4.95 -10.72
CA VAL A 26 -16.17 4.29 -10.02
C VAL A 26 -14.83 4.89 -10.42
N ALA A 27 -14.61 5.22 -11.69
CA ALA A 27 -13.38 5.87 -12.13
C ALA A 27 -13.16 7.24 -11.48
N ILE A 28 -14.22 8.05 -11.35
CA ILE A 28 -14.17 9.31 -10.60
C ILE A 28 -13.86 9.03 -9.13
N GLY A 29 -14.55 8.07 -8.51
CA GLY A 29 -14.28 7.65 -7.13
C GLY A 29 -12.82 7.22 -6.90
N TYR A 30 -12.24 6.51 -7.87
CA TYR A 30 -10.82 6.12 -7.83
C TYR A 30 -9.88 7.34 -7.85
N LEU A 31 -10.17 8.36 -8.66
CA LEU A 31 -9.41 9.62 -8.65
C LEU A 31 -9.49 10.33 -7.30
N PHE A 32 -10.68 10.40 -6.69
CA PHE A 32 -10.84 10.97 -5.36
C PHE A 32 -10.12 10.15 -4.28
N ALA A 33 -10.06 8.82 -4.42
CA ALA A 33 -9.26 7.98 -3.53
C ALA A 33 -7.76 8.29 -3.62
N LEU A 34 -7.22 8.51 -4.84
CA LEU A 34 -5.82 8.94 -5.01
C LEU A 34 -5.55 10.32 -4.39
N ILE A 35 -6.48 11.25 -4.57
CA ILE A 35 -6.41 12.58 -3.94
C ILE A 35 -6.43 12.43 -2.41
N GLN A 36 -7.33 11.61 -1.86
CA GLN A 36 -7.40 11.34 -0.43
C GLN A 36 -6.08 10.76 0.10
N ILE A 37 -5.46 9.83 -0.63
CA ILE A 37 -4.15 9.26 -0.27
C ILE A 37 -3.09 10.35 -0.22
N LEU A 38 -3.04 11.24 -1.23
CA LEU A 38 -2.10 12.36 -1.26
C LEU A 38 -2.29 13.30 -0.07
N PHE A 39 -3.52 13.64 0.31
CA PHE A 39 -3.78 14.53 1.44
C PHE A 39 -3.63 13.86 2.82
N THR A 40 -3.85 12.55 2.91
CA THR A 40 -3.77 11.81 4.19
C THR A 40 -2.34 11.37 4.50
N HIS A 41 -1.60 10.94 3.47
CA HIS A 41 -0.27 10.35 3.63
C HIS A 41 0.82 11.21 3.00
N GLY A 42 0.54 11.99 1.97
CA GLY A 42 1.57 12.68 1.18
C GLY A 42 2.15 13.95 1.79
N MET A 43 2.05 14.10 3.11
CA MET A 43 2.80 15.07 3.91
C MET A 43 3.35 14.45 5.20
N ALA A 44 3.37 13.10 5.30
CA ALA A 44 3.80 12.41 6.51
C ALA A 44 5.33 12.54 6.74
N ASP A 45 6.11 12.69 5.66
CA ASP A 45 7.54 13.01 5.69
C ASP A 45 7.84 14.53 5.76
N GLY A 46 6.80 15.37 5.75
CA GLY A 46 6.88 16.83 5.77
C GLY A 46 7.12 17.49 4.40
N LYS A 47 7.14 16.74 3.30
CA LYS A 47 7.20 17.23 1.92
C LYS A 47 5.91 16.92 1.20
N PHE A 48 5.53 17.75 0.24
CA PHE A 48 4.37 17.46 -0.60
C PHE A 48 4.74 16.41 -1.66
N GLY A 49 4.11 15.24 -1.59
CA GLY A 49 4.32 14.15 -2.55
C GLY A 49 3.97 12.80 -1.94
N LEU A 50 4.05 11.71 -2.73
CA LEU A 50 3.89 10.36 -2.18
C LEU A 50 5.24 9.64 -2.25
N SER A 51 5.98 9.64 -1.15
CA SER A 51 7.24 8.90 -1.01
C SER A 51 7.04 7.56 -0.29
N VAL A 52 8.07 6.72 -0.32
CA VAL A 52 8.09 5.50 0.49
C VAL A 52 8.12 5.84 1.97
N ASP A 53 8.82 6.92 2.33
CA ASP A 53 8.97 7.37 3.71
C ASP A 53 7.63 7.84 4.29
N ASP A 54 6.76 8.44 3.48
CA ASP A 54 5.39 8.81 3.88
C ASP A 54 4.57 7.58 4.33
N ILE A 55 4.71 6.47 3.62
CA ILE A 55 4.03 5.20 3.95
C ILE A 55 4.64 4.61 5.21
N VAL A 56 5.98 4.64 5.33
CA VAL A 56 6.66 4.18 6.54
C VAL A 56 6.21 4.98 7.75
N TYR A 57 6.23 6.31 7.71
CA TYR A 57 5.78 7.14 8.82
C TYR A 57 4.30 6.93 9.15
N SER A 58 3.45 6.79 8.13
CA SER A 58 2.02 6.57 8.34
C SER A 58 1.70 5.25 9.04
N TYR A 59 2.40 4.17 8.70
CA TYR A 59 2.08 2.82 9.21
C TYR A 59 3.04 2.33 10.28
N TYR A 60 4.36 2.45 10.11
CA TYR A 60 5.37 2.03 11.09
C TYR A 60 5.57 3.05 12.22
N GLY A 61 5.38 4.33 11.89
CA GLY A 61 5.70 5.47 12.75
C GLY A 61 7.16 5.86 12.69
N ASN A 62 7.47 7.10 13.10
CA ASN A 62 8.86 7.51 13.27
C ASN A 62 9.45 6.98 14.59
N ARG A 63 10.12 5.82 14.53
CA ARG A 63 10.82 5.22 15.68
C ARG A 63 12.14 5.91 16.04
N SER A 64 12.57 6.89 15.25
CA SER A 64 13.85 7.59 15.43
C SER A 64 13.75 8.80 16.37
N GLY A 65 12.55 9.15 16.85
CA GLY A 65 12.34 10.23 17.82
C GLY A 65 10.85 10.49 18.09
N THR A 66 10.57 11.31 19.09
CA THR A 66 9.20 11.73 19.43
C THR A 66 8.77 12.93 18.59
N ALA A 67 7.46 13.25 18.60
CA ALA A 67 6.96 14.45 17.93
C ALA A 67 7.68 15.72 18.42
N LEU A 68 7.98 15.80 19.72
CA LEU A 68 8.75 16.89 20.31
C LEU A 68 10.20 16.93 19.80
N GLU A 69 10.90 15.78 19.77
CA GLU A 69 12.27 15.71 19.26
C GLU A 69 12.37 16.12 17.78
N LEU A 70 11.39 15.75 16.96
CA LEU A 70 11.34 16.14 15.54
C LEU A 70 11.17 17.64 15.37
N LYS A 71 10.29 18.26 16.16
CA LYS A 71 10.09 19.72 16.10
C LYS A 71 11.34 20.46 16.59
N LEU A 72 11.99 20.01 17.66
CA LEU A 72 13.22 20.62 18.19
C LEU A 72 14.43 20.48 17.25
N ASN A 73 14.44 19.48 16.37
CA ASN A 73 15.46 19.35 15.32
C ASN A 73 15.06 19.99 13.98
N GLY A 74 13.78 20.29 13.79
CA GLY A 74 13.21 20.88 12.57
C GLY A 74 12.71 22.31 12.78
N SER A 75 11.40 22.51 12.62
CA SER A 75 10.78 23.84 12.56
C SER A 75 10.91 24.68 13.85
N MET A 76 11.21 24.06 14.99
CA MET A 76 11.38 24.73 16.29
C MET A 76 12.85 24.80 16.73
N LYS A 77 13.79 24.42 15.87
CA LYS A 77 15.23 24.37 16.16
C LYS A 77 15.80 25.71 16.64
N GLU A 78 15.36 26.82 16.06
CA GLU A 78 15.90 28.15 16.37
C GLU A 78 15.26 28.78 17.63
N ASN A 79 14.25 28.15 18.23
CA ASN A 79 13.51 28.69 19.38
C ASN A 79 14.10 28.33 20.74
N ALA A 80 15.14 27.49 20.77
CA ALA A 80 15.89 27.14 21.98
C ALA A 80 17.35 26.86 21.62
N SER A 81 18.27 27.17 22.53
CA SER A 81 19.69 26.90 22.34
C SER A 81 19.94 25.40 22.16
N GLU A 82 21.05 25.04 21.51
CA GLU A 82 21.43 23.64 21.32
C GLU A 82 21.47 22.85 22.63
N GLN A 83 21.95 23.47 23.71
CA GLN A 83 22.04 22.89 25.05
C GLN A 83 20.66 22.65 25.66
N GLU A 84 19.76 23.65 25.60
CA GLU A 84 18.38 23.53 26.09
C GLU A 84 17.61 22.45 25.30
N ARG A 85 17.77 22.42 23.97
CA ARG A 85 17.15 21.40 23.12
C ARG A 85 17.67 20.01 23.45
N PHE A 86 18.98 19.84 23.62
CA PHE A 86 19.56 18.57 24.00
C PHE A 86 19.05 18.07 25.35
N ALA A 87 18.93 18.95 26.34
CA ALA A 87 18.38 18.61 27.65
C ALA A 87 16.92 18.12 27.54
N ILE A 88 16.07 18.81 26.77
CA ILE A 88 14.68 18.37 26.53
C ILE A 88 14.66 17.01 25.83
N MET A 89 15.44 16.83 24.76
CA MET A 89 15.48 15.56 24.03
C MET A 89 15.98 14.41 24.90
N LYS A 90 16.95 14.66 25.78
CA LYS A 90 17.43 13.65 26.74
C LYS A 90 16.32 13.25 27.71
N TRP A 91 15.67 14.22 28.35
CA TRP A 91 14.54 13.96 29.26
C TRP A 91 13.41 13.16 28.58
N VAL A 92 13.13 13.46 27.31
CA VAL A 92 12.15 12.71 26.52
C VAL A 92 12.57 11.26 26.31
N ARG A 93 13.84 11.02 25.96
CA ARG A 93 14.40 9.67 25.77
C ARG A 93 14.47 8.86 27.05
N ASP A 94 14.62 9.54 28.19
CA ASP A 94 14.67 8.94 29.52
C ASP A 94 13.27 8.61 30.07
N GLY A 95 12.20 8.86 29.29
CA GLY A 95 10.83 8.42 29.60
C GLY A 95 9.84 9.54 29.91
N ALA A 96 10.27 10.80 29.80
CA ALA A 96 9.46 11.99 30.03
C ALA A 96 8.71 11.96 31.39
N ASP A 97 9.44 11.62 32.45
CA ASP A 97 8.89 11.56 33.79
C ASP A 97 8.65 12.96 34.39
N GLN A 98 7.62 13.09 35.22
CA GLN A 98 7.22 14.38 35.80
C GLN A 98 8.15 14.86 36.91
N TYR A 99 8.82 13.95 37.63
CA TYR A 99 9.79 14.28 38.66
C TYR A 99 11.03 14.90 38.02
N ASP A 100 11.63 14.20 37.05
CA ASP A 100 12.79 14.68 36.28
C ASP A 100 12.47 15.97 35.51
N TYR A 101 11.23 16.12 35.03
CA TYR A 101 10.79 17.35 34.35
C TYR A 101 10.98 18.61 35.20
N LYS A 102 10.75 18.52 36.52
CA LYS A 102 10.92 19.63 37.45
C LYS A 102 12.36 19.73 37.95
N ASP A 103 12.96 18.59 38.30
CA ASP A 103 14.26 18.53 38.96
C ASP A 103 15.42 18.87 38.00
N ASP A 104 15.34 18.45 36.74
CA ASP A 104 16.36 18.73 35.71
C ASP A 104 16.21 20.14 35.08
N GLY A 105 15.27 20.95 35.59
CA GLY A 105 15.03 22.30 35.10
C GLY A 105 14.36 22.39 33.73
N ILE A 106 13.90 21.26 33.17
CA ILE A 106 13.20 21.21 31.87
C ILE A 106 11.91 22.03 31.91
N ALA A 107 11.19 22.00 33.03
CA ALA A 107 10.00 22.81 33.26
C ALA A 107 10.26 24.31 33.03
N LYS A 108 11.40 24.81 33.50
CA LYS A 108 11.79 26.21 33.32
C LYS A 108 12.08 26.53 31.85
N ILE A 109 12.71 25.60 31.13
CA ILE A 109 12.99 25.77 29.69
C ILE A 109 11.69 25.83 28.91
N ILE A 110 10.77 24.87 29.13
CA ILE A 110 9.46 24.84 28.45
C ILE A 110 8.65 26.10 28.74
N ASP A 111 8.59 26.53 30.01
CA ASP A 111 7.87 27.73 30.41
C ASP A 111 8.44 29.00 29.76
N THR A 112 9.77 29.11 29.70
CA THR A 112 10.44 30.30 29.17
C THR A 112 10.44 30.36 27.64
N ARG A 113 10.56 29.20 26.96
CA ARG A 113 10.79 29.13 25.50
C ARG A 113 9.56 28.71 24.71
N CYS A 114 8.75 27.82 25.26
CA CYS A 114 7.67 27.18 24.51
C CYS A 114 6.31 27.78 24.86
N VAL A 115 6.01 27.97 26.16
CA VAL A 115 4.69 28.45 26.64
C VAL A 115 4.38 29.88 26.15
N THR A 116 5.38 30.67 25.79
CA THR A 116 5.17 32.00 25.18
C THR A 116 4.28 31.94 23.95
N CYS A 117 4.41 30.89 23.13
CA CYS A 117 3.56 30.65 21.96
C CYS A 117 2.57 29.49 22.19
N HIS A 118 2.95 28.47 22.95
CA HIS A 118 2.15 27.28 23.23
C HIS A 118 1.37 27.44 24.54
N ASN A 119 0.42 28.38 24.57
CA ASN A 119 -0.45 28.64 25.72
C ASN A 119 -1.94 28.49 25.35
N LYS A 120 -2.80 28.61 26.36
CA LYS A 120 -4.26 28.51 26.25
C LYS A 120 -4.90 29.46 25.23
N ASP A 121 -4.25 30.59 24.94
CA ASP A 121 -4.78 31.64 24.06
C ASP A 121 -4.30 31.47 22.60
N ALA A 122 -3.43 30.49 22.36
CA ALA A 122 -2.89 30.20 21.05
C ALA A 122 -3.88 29.42 20.17
N SER A 123 -4.16 29.93 18.98
CA SER A 123 -5.04 29.27 18.01
C SER A 123 -4.21 28.47 17.00
N GLY A 124 -4.52 27.19 16.83
CA GLY A 124 -3.90 26.31 15.84
C GLY A 124 -2.57 25.66 16.24
N ILE A 125 -2.12 25.84 17.48
CA ILE A 125 -0.93 25.17 18.05
C ILE A 125 -1.23 24.65 19.47
N PRO A 126 -0.57 23.55 19.91
CA PRO A 126 -0.89 22.91 21.19
C PRO A 126 -0.52 23.77 22.41
N ASP A 127 -1.28 23.62 23.49
CA ASP A 127 -1.05 24.29 24.78
C ASP A 127 -0.13 23.45 25.68
N PHE A 128 1.04 23.98 26.04
CA PHE A 128 2.03 23.32 26.90
C PHE A 128 2.04 23.86 28.34
N THR A 129 1.06 24.69 28.74
CA THR A 129 0.89 25.10 30.14
C THR A 129 0.58 23.91 31.06
N LYS A 130 0.03 22.83 30.49
CA LYS A 130 -0.28 21.58 31.20
C LYS A 130 0.72 20.49 30.81
N PHE A 131 1.30 19.85 31.81
CA PHE A 131 2.25 18.76 31.63
C PHE A 131 1.67 17.60 30.80
N ASP A 132 0.42 17.21 31.04
CA ASP A 132 -0.23 16.10 30.31
C ASP A 132 -0.32 16.38 28.80
N ALA A 133 -0.54 17.65 28.43
CA ALA A 133 -0.58 18.06 27.03
C ALA A 133 0.81 17.96 26.41
N LEU A 134 1.87 18.41 27.09
CA LEU A 134 3.25 18.24 26.64
C LEU A 134 3.64 16.75 26.53
N LYS A 135 3.30 15.94 27.53
CA LYS A 135 3.62 14.50 27.60
C LYS A 135 3.03 13.70 26.43
N SER A 136 1.91 14.16 25.86
CA SER A 136 1.35 13.53 24.66
C SER A 136 2.24 13.66 23.41
N TYR A 137 3.20 14.60 23.40
CA TYR A 137 4.16 14.80 22.30
C TYR A 137 5.53 14.20 22.61
N THR A 138 5.72 13.65 23.80
CA THR A 138 6.95 12.93 24.21
C THR A 138 6.83 11.42 24.04
N THR A 139 5.69 10.93 23.55
CA THR A 139 5.55 9.53 23.16
C THR A 139 6.14 9.30 21.78
N GLN A 140 6.72 8.11 21.58
CA GLN A 140 7.20 7.71 20.26
C GLN A 140 6.03 7.60 19.29
N ASP A 141 6.25 8.05 18.06
CA ASP A 141 5.29 7.86 16.99
C ASP A 141 5.30 6.38 16.57
N GLU A 142 4.19 5.70 16.85
CA GLU A 142 3.99 4.32 16.47
C GLU A 142 3.29 4.14 15.13
N GLY A 143 2.92 5.23 14.44
CA GLY A 143 2.12 5.19 13.22
C GLY A 143 0.68 4.74 13.49
N ALA A 144 0.06 4.10 12.49
CA ALA A 144 -1.34 3.69 12.54
C ALA A 144 -1.65 2.75 13.73
N THR A 145 -2.69 3.09 14.51
CA THR A 145 -3.15 2.25 15.62
C THR A 145 -3.80 0.95 15.13
N PHE A 146 -3.74 -0.11 15.94
CA PHE A 146 -4.40 -1.39 15.64
C PHE A 146 -5.90 -1.25 15.37
N SER A 147 -6.59 -0.37 16.11
CA SER A 147 -8.01 -0.11 15.92
C SER A 147 -8.30 0.56 14.58
N SER A 148 -7.51 1.58 14.22
CA SER A 148 -7.60 2.23 12.91
C SER A 148 -7.32 1.24 11.78
N LEU A 149 -6.23 0.49 11.89
CA LEU A 149 -5.82 -0.48 10.88
C LEU A 149 -6.86 -1.58 10.67
N THR A 150 -7.46 -2.10 11.74
CA THR A 150 -8.56 -3.08 11.67
C THR A 150 -9.78 -2.50 10.97
N ARG A 151 -10.19 -1.28 11.33
CA ARG A 151 -11.34 -0.59 10.74
C ARG A 151 -11.13 -0.36 9.24
N VAL A 152 -9.99 0.20 8.86
CA VAL A 152 -9.66 0.52 7.46
C VAL A 152 -9.55 -0.77 6.65
N SER A 153 -8.89 -1.81 7.19
CA SER A 153 -8.81 -3.15 6.56
C SER A 153 -10.19 -3.72 6.28
N HIS A 154 -11.11 -3.66 7.25
CA HIS A 154 -12.48 -4.15 7.09
C HIS A 154 -13.21 -3.41 5.96
N ILE A 155 -13.20 -2.08 5.99
CA ILE A 155 -13.90 -1.27 4.98
C ILE A 155 -13.34 -1.52 3.58
N HIS A 156 -12.02 -1.59 3.43
CA HIS A 156 -11.38 -1.77 2.12
C HIS A 156 -11.58 -3.19 1.58
N LEU A 157 -11.45 -4.21 2.43
CA LEU A 157 -11.63 -5.60 2.00
C LEU A 157 -13.04 -5.83 1.44
N PHE A 158 -14.08 -5.33 2.10
CA PHE A 158 -15.45 -5.48 1.62
C PHE A 158 -15.76 -4.52 0.48
N GLY A 159 -15.50 -3.23 0.65
CA GLY A 159 -15.87 -2.20 -0.32
C GLY A 159 -15.19 -2.40 -1.68
N ILE A 160 -13.88 -2.60 -1.69
CA ILE A 160 -13.12 -2.77 -2.94
C ILE A 160 -13.47 -4.10 -3.63
N SER A 161 -13.75 -5.16 -2.87
CA SER A 161 -14.23 -6.43 -3.46
C SER A 161 -15.53 -6.27 -4.22
N PHE A 162 -16.50 -5.51 -3.69
CA PHE A 162 -17.75 -5.23 -4.41
C PHE A 162 -17.50 -4.43 -5.69
N ILE A 163 -16.62 -3.43 -5.65
CA ILE A 163 -16.26 -2.64 -6.83
C ILE A 163 -15.71 -3.56 -7.92
N PHE A 164 -14.69 -4.37 -7.61
CA PHE A 164 -14.07 -5.25 -8.59
C PHE A 164 -14.97 -6.41 -9.03
N MET A 165 -15.95 -6.80 -8.22
CA MET A 165 -16.97 -7.76 -8.63
C MET A 165 -17.80 -7.20 -9.79
N PHE A 166 -18.31 -5.98 -9.68
CA PHE A 166 -19.13 -5.37 -10.74
C PHE A 166 -18.29 -4.97 -11.95
N VAL A 167 -17.11 -4.37 -11.75
CA VAL A 167 -16.19 -4.03 -12.86
C VAL A 167 -15.79 -5.30 -13.62
N GLY A 168 -15.39 -6.35 -12.90
CA GLY A 168 -15.02 -7.64 -13.49
C GLY A 168 -16.20 -8.34 -14.17
N TYR A 169 -17.41 -8.23 -13.60
CA TYR A 169 -18.63 -8.74 -14.21
C TYR A 169 -18.92 -8.07 -15.56
N ILE A 170 -18.87 -6.74 -15.63
CA ILE A 170 -19.06 -5.99 -16.88
C ILE A 170 -17.97 -6.38 -17.90
N PHE A 171 -16.71 -6.40 -17.46
CA PHE A 171 -15.58 -6.75 -18.32
C PHE A 171 -15.63 -8.21 -18.83
N SER A 172 -16.29 -9.12 -18.11
CA SER A 172 -16.43 -10.51 -18.56
C SER A 172 -17.12 -10.63 -19.93
N PHE A 173 -18.00 -9.67 -20.28
CA PHE A 173 -18.68 -9.59 -21.57
C PHE A 173 -17.80 -9.04 -22.72
N ALA A 174 -16.59 -8.55 -22.44
CA ALA A 174 -15.71 -7.94 -23.44
C ALA A 174 -15.16 -8.98 -24.44
N GLU A 175 -15.59 -9.01 -25.69
CA GLU A 175 -15.14 -9.96 -26.70
C GLU A 175 -13.69 -9.73 -27.14
N THR A 176 -13.18 -8.49 -27.07
CA THR A 176 -11.86 -8.16 -27.61
C THR A 176 -10.73 -8.95 -26.95
N THR A 177 -10.90 -9.37 -25.70
CA THR A 177 -9.85 -10.00 -24.88
C THR A 177 -9.99 -11.53 -24.82
N THR A 178 -8.86 -12.27 -24.92
CA THR A 178 -8.88 -13.74 -24.76
C THR A 178 -9.28 -14.14 -23.33
N THR A 179 -9.87 -15.34 -23.19
CA THR A 179 -10.34 -15.84 -21.88
C THR A 179 -9.26 -15.83 -20.79
N GLN A 180 -8.00 -16.09 -21.15
CA GLN A 180 -6.90 -16.07 -20.18
C GLN A 180 -6.66 -14.67 -19.60
N TYR A 181 -6.57 -13.65 -20.48
CA TYR A 181 -6.39 -12.28 -20.05
C TYR A 181 -7.59 -11.77 -19.26
N LYS A 182 -8.81 -12.23 -19.59
CA LYS A 182 -9.99 -11.97 -18.77
C LYS A 182 -9.84 -12.52 -17.35
N CYS A 183 -9.51 -13.80 -17.23
CA CYS A 183 -9.33 -14.44 -15.92
C CYS A 183 -8.24 -13.76 -15.10
N ILE A 184 -7.13 -13.38 -15.72
CA ILE A 184 -6.03 -12.67 -15.05
C ILE A 184 -6.50 -11.28 -14.59
N ALA A 185 -7.08 -10.46 -15.48
CA ALA A 185 -7.52 -9.12 -15.12
C ALA A 185 -8.62 -9.13 -14.05
N ILE A 186 -9.56 -10.09 -14.11
CA ILE A 186 -10.62 -10.22 -13.10
C ILE A 186 -10.05 -10.72 -11.76
N GLY A 187 -9.13 -11.69 -11.78
CA GLY A 187 -8.57 -12.28 -10.55
C GLY A 187 -7.52 -11.41 -9.85
N MET A 188 -6.74 -10.66 -10.63
CA MET A 188 -5.60 -9.85 -10.16
C MET A 188 -5.97 -8.86 -9.04
N PRO A 189 -7.04 -8.06 -9.13
CA PRO A 189 -7.42 -7.11 -8.09
C PRO A 189 -7.65 -7.76 -6.72
N TYR A 190 -8.23 -8.97 -6.66
CA TYR A 190 -8.46 -9.65 -5.39
C TYR A 190 -7.16 -10.11 -4.73
N ALA A 191 -6.23 -10.65 -5.53
CA ALA A 191 -4.91 -11.04 -5.03
C ALA A 191 -4.12 -9.82 -4.51
N PHE A 192 -4.15 -8.72 -5.26
CA PHE A 192 -3.48 -7.49 -4.84
C PHE A 192 -4.20 -6.77 -3.69
N LEU A 193 -5.52 -6.85 -3.58
CA LEU A 193 -6.27 -6.31 -2.42
C LEU A 193 -5.85 -6.99 -1.12
N ILE A 194 -5.76 -8.32 -1.14
CA ILE A 194 -5.27 -9.08 0.02
C ILE A 194 -3.83 -8.69 0.33
N THR A 195 -2.98 -8.60 -0.71
CA THR A 195 -1.57 -8.23 -0.55
C THR A 195 -1.42 -6.82 0.00
N ASP A 196 -2.21 -5.86 -0.46
CA ASP A 196 -2.20 -4.47 -0.03
C ASP A 196 -2.56 -4.36 1.45
N ILE A 197 -3.67 -4.96 1.87
CA ILE A 197 -4.08 -4.93 3.29
C ILE A 197 -3.00 -5.60 4.16
N LEU A 198 -2.50 -6.78 3.78
CA LEU A 198 -1.42 -7.44 4.50
C LEU A 198 -0.16 -6.58 4.57
N SER A 199 0.16 -5.84 3.51
CA SER A 199 1.33 -4.98 3.47
C SER A 199 1.26 -3.83 4.47
N TRP A 200 0.08 -3.29 4.77
CA TRP A 200 -0.08 -2.28 5.83
C TRP A 200 0.28 -2.85 7.21
N TRP A 201 -0.22 -4.06 7.51
CA TRP A 201 0.07 -4.79 8.75
C TRP A 201 1.56 -5.16 8.85
N LEU A 202 2.17 -5.58 7.75
CA LEU A 202 3.59 -5.88 7.71
C LEU A 202 4.44 -4.61 7.85
N THR A 203 4.03 -3.49 7.25
CA THR A 203 4.72 -2.19 7.36
C THR A 203 4.71 -1.69 8.80
N LYS A 204 3.61 -1.90 9.54
CA LYS A 204 3.53 -1.62 10.99
C LYS A 204 4.61 -2.33 11.81
N ILE A 205 5.08 -3.49 11.35
CA ILE A 205 6.11 -4.31 12.01
C ILE A 205 7.51 -3.98 11.49
N HIS A 206 7.65 -3.74 10.19
CA HIS A 206 8.94 -3.47 9.57
C HIS A 206 8.82 -2.54 8.34
N PRO A 207 9.61 -1.45 8.25
CA PRO A 207 9.44 -0.40 7.25
C PRO A 207 9.63 -0.85 5.79
N MET A 208 10.43 -1.90 5.55
CA MET A 208 10.68 -2.42 4.19
C MET A 208 9.41 -2.81 3.42
N PHE A 209 8.34 -3.20 4.13
CA PHE A 209 7.09 -3.61 3.50
C PHE A 209 6.29 -2.44 2.91
N ALA A 210 6.69 -1.19 3.11
CA ALA A 210 6.10 -0.03 2.45
C ALA A 210 6.16 -0.13 0.91
N TRP A 211 7.21 -0.75 0.35
CA TRP A 211 7.30 -1.04 -1.08
C TRP A 211 6.20 -1.98 -1.57
N LEU A 212 5.80 -2.95 -0.73
CA LEU A 212 4.75 -3.91 -1.06
C LEU A 212 3.39 -3.20 -1.21
N VAL A 213 3.13 -2.17 -0.39
CA VAL A 213 1.94 -1.30 -0.50
C VAL A 213 1.87 -0.66 -1.88
N ILE A 214 2.99 -0.07 -2.34
CA ILE A 214 3.08 0.61 -3.63
C ILE A 214 2.82 -0.38 -4.78
N PHE A 215 3.51 -1.52 -4.78
CA PHE A 215 3.34 -2.52 -5.84
C PHE A 215 1.93 -3.09 -5.87
N ALA A 216 1.31 -3.29 -4.70
CA ALA A 216 -0.05 -3.80 -4.63
C ALA A 216 -1.08 -2.80 -5.15
N GLY A 217 -0.96 -1.53 -4.73
CA GLY A 217 -1.79 -0.44 -5.25
C GLY A 217 -1.65 -0.26 -6.77
N MET A 218 -0.42 -0.28 -7.29
CA MET A 218 -0.16 -0.21 -8.73
C MET A 218 -0.77 -1.38 -9.49
N GLY A 219 -0.63 -2.61 -8.98
CA GLY A 219 -1.22 -3.80 -9.57
C GLY A 219 -2.74 -3.70 -9.69
N MET A 220 -3.41 -3.27 -8.62
CA MET A 220 -4.86 -3.02 -8.66
C MET A 220 -5.23 -1.93 -9.65
N GLY A 221 -4.50 -0.81 -9.66
CA GLY A 221 -4.75 0.31 -10.56
C GLY A 221 -4.62 -0.05 -12.04
N ILE A 222 -3.58 -0.80 -12.41
CA ILE A 222 -3.37 -1.27 -13.79
C ILE A 222 -4.52 -2.19 -14.22
N SER A 223 -4.90 -3.14 -13.36
CA SER A 223 -6.01 -4.04 -13.68
C SER A 223 -7.34 -3.30 -13.84
N PHE A 224 -7.62 -2.36 -12.93
CA PHE A 224 -8.79 -1.51 -12.99
C PHE A 224 -8.83 -0.70 -14.30
N ALA A 225 -7.74 -0.01 -14.62
CA ALA A 225 -7.64 0.81 -15.82
C ALA A 225 -7.82 -0.02 -17.10
N PHE A 226 -7.20 -1.20 -17.16
CA PHE A 226 -7.37 -2.13 -18.28
C PHE A 226 -8.84 -2.50 -18.46
N MET A 227 -9.50 -3.05 -17.43
CA MET A 227 -10.92 -3.46 -17.50
C MET A 227 -11.86 -2.30 -17.82
N LEU A 228 -11.61 -1.12 -17.24
CA LEU A 228 -12.38 0.10 -17.47
C LEU A 228 -12.30 0.52 -18.93
N VAL A 229 -11.08 0.74 -19.44
CA VAL A 229 -10.84 1.24 -20.80
C VAL A 229 -11.37 0.26 -21.83
N THR A 230 -11.05 -1.03 -21.71
CA THR A 230 -11.53 -2.03 -22.67
C THR A 230 -13.05 -2.09 -22.71
N SER A 231 -13.73 -2.03 -21.56
CA SER A 231 -15.19 -2.12 -21.51
C SER A 231 -15.86 -0.90 -22.14
N ILE A 232 -15.35 0.30 -21.87
CA ILE A 232 -15.87 1.55 -22.47
C ILE A 232 -15.62 1.59 -23.98
N LEU A 233 -14.40 1.26 -24.41
CA LEU A 233 -14.06 1.22 -25.83
C LEU A 233 -14.96 0.23 -26.57
N GLU A 234 -15.15 -0.96 -26.03
CA GLU A 234 -15.94 -2.00 -26.69
C GLU A 234 -17.44 -1.67 -26.77
N MET A 235 -18.02 -1.03 -25.75
CA MET A 235 -19.43 -0.63 -25.78
C MET A 235 -19.73 0.45 -26.84
N TRP A 236 -18.82 1.40 -27.06
CA TRP A 236 -19.12 2.63 -27.82
C TRP A 236 -18.30 2.83 -29.10
N LEU A 237 -17.08 2.31 -29.18
CA LEU A 237 -16.14 2.60 -30.27
C LEU A 237 -15.92 1.42 -31.21
N PHE A 238 -16.09 0.18 -30.73
CA PHE A 238 -16.06 -1.00 -31.59
C PHE A 238 -17.36 -1.13 -32.38
N LYS A 239 -17.43 -0.46 -33.53
CA LYS A 239 -18.47 -0.72 -34.53
C LYS A 239 -18.18 -2.05 -35.25
N PRO A 240 -19.18 -2.90 -35.54
CA PRO A 240 -18.99 -4.06 -36.40
C PRO A 240 -18.76 -3.58 -37.83
N VAL A 241 -17.52 -3.24 -38.16
CA VAL A 241 -17.10 -2.97 -39.54
C VAL A 241 -16.53 -4.27 -40.08
N PHE A 242 -17.38 -5.07 -40.75
CA PHE A 242 -16.92 -6.13 -41.64
C PHE A 242 -16.23 -5.49 -42.86
N ILE A 243 -15.02 -4.98 -42.68
CA ILE A 243 -14.12 -4.58 -43.76
C ILE A 243 -12.71 -5.03 -43.35
N ASP A 244 -12.05 -5.77 -44.23
CA ASP A 244 -10.67 -6.26 -44.11
C ASP A 244 -9.67 -5.11 -43.89
N GLY A 245 -9.59 -4.61 -42.66
CA GLY A 245 -8.66 -3.57 -42.20
C GLY A 245 -8.05 -3.93 -40.85
N PHE A 246 -7.21 -3.06 -40.27
CA PHE A 246 -6.37 -3.30 -39.08
C PHE A 246 -7.01 -4.11 -37.91
N GLY A 247 -8.33 -4.01 -37.71
CA GLY A 247 -9.08 -4.81 -36.73
C GLY A 247 -9.15 -6.32 -37.04
N SER A 248 -9.12 -6.74 -38.31
CA SER A 248 -9.09 -8.15 -38.70
C SER A 248 -7.79 -8.83 -38.26
N ARG A 249 -6.65 -8.14 -38.36
CA ARG A 249 -5.35 -8.66 -37.88
C ARG A 249 -5.31 -8.86 -36.37
N TYR A 250 -6.01 -8.02 -35.60
CA TYR A 250 -6.12 -8.19 -34.15
C TYR A 250 -6.99 -9.41 -33.80
N LEU A 251 -8.16 -9.55 -34.42
CA LEU A 251 -9.03 -10.72 -34.21
C LEU A 251 -8.34 -12.01 -34.67
N GLN A 252 -7.65 -11.97 -35.81
CA GLN A 252 -6.88 -13.10 -36.34
C GLN A 252 -5.69 -13.47 -35.45
N ARG A 253 -5.07 -12.50 -34.75
CA ARG A 253 -4.05 -12.74 -33.71
C ARG A 253 -4.66 -13.21 -32.38
N ARG A 254 -5.84 -12.74 -32.00
CA ARG A 254 -6.58 -13.20 -30.80
C ARG A 254 -7.00 -14.67 -30.97
N ASP A 255 -7.46 -15.01 -32.17
CA ASP A 255 -8.00 -16.32 -32.54
C ASP A 255 -6.93 -17.26 -33.12
N SER A 256 -5.68 -16.79 -33.26
CA SER A 256 -4.57 -17.65 -33.70
C SER A 256 -4.28 -18.72 -32.66
N PRO A 257 -4.00 -19.97 -33.07
CA PRO A 257 -3.64 -21.07 -32.17
C PRO A 257 -2.25 -20.92 -31.52
N ASP A 258 -1.49 -19.88 -31.86
CA ASP A 258 -0.15 -19.63 -31.34
C ASP A 258 -0.18 -19.21 -29.86
N ALA A 259 0.72 -19.78 -29.05
CA ALA A 259 0.81 -19.49 -27.62
C ALA A 259 1.06 -18.00 -27.36
N SER A 260 0.16 -17.39 -26.58
CA SER A 260 0.20 -15.98 -26.18
C SER A 260 1.49 -15.65 -25.40
N ILE A 261 1.88 -14.39 -25.34
CA ILE A 261 2.99 -13.94 -24.48
C ILE A 261 2.72 -14.34 -23.02
N ALA A 262 1.47 -14.28 -22.57
CA ALA A 262 1.07 -14.76 -21.25
C ALA A 262 1.25 -16.28 -21.09
N ASP A 263 0.93 -17.08 -22.11
CA ASP A 263 1.19 -18.53 -22.11
C ASP A 263 2.68 -18.83 -22.00
N ARG A 264 3.51 -18.09 -22.75
CA ARG A 264 4.97 -18.24 -22.72
C ARG A 264 5.52 -17.89 -21.34
N ILE A 265 5.07 -16.79 -20.74
CA ILE A 265 5.44 -16.40 -19.37
C ILE A 265 4.95 -17.45 -18.36
N TRP A 266 3.73 -17.96 -18.50
CA TRP A 266 3.17 -19.00 -17.63
C TRP A 266 3.95 -20.30 -17.73
N VAL A 267 4.36 -20.71 -18.94
CA VAL A 267 5.22 -21.88 -19.15
C VAL A 267 6.59 -21.68 -18.50
N VAL A 268 7.19 -20.49 -18.64
CA VAL A 268 8.46 -20.14 -17.97
C VAL A 268 8.31 -20.19 -16.45
N LEU A 269 7.25 -19.57 -15.90
CA LEU A 269 6.97 -19.57 -14.47
C LEU A 269 6.74 -20.99 -13.93
N LYS A 270 5.95 -21.81 -14.65
CA LYS A 270 5.69 -23.21 -14.30
C LYS A 270 6.96 -24.07 -14.36
N THR A 271 7.85 -23.77 -15.29
CA THR A 271 9.15 -24.44 -15.40
C THR A 271 10.07 -24.04 -14.25
N LEU A 272 10.15 -22.75 -13.93
CA LEU A 272 10.88 -22.22 -12.76
C LEU A 272 10.39 -22.86 -11.45
N VAL A 273 9.08 -22.88 -11.22
CA VAL A 273 8.47 -23.48 -10.01
C VAL A 273 8.73 -24.99 -9.95
N ARG A 274 8.71 -25.70 -11.08
CA ARG A 274 9.08 -27.12 -11.12
C ARG A 274 10.55 -27.36 -10.83
N SER A 275 11.44 -26.45 -11.21
CA SER A 275 12.88 -26.53 -10.89
C SER A 275 13.21 -26.23 -9.43
N ILE A 276 12.32 -25.53 -8.70
CA ILE A 276 12.48 -25.27 -7.26
C ILE A 276 12.30 -26.54 -6.42
N LYS A 277 11.38 -27.45 -6.80
CA LYS A 277 11.15 -28.71 -6.05
C LYS A 277 12.39 -29.61 -5.95
N PRO A 278 13.11 -29.95 -7.04
CA PRO A 278 14.32 -30.78 -6.96
C PRO A 278 15.48 -30.03 -6.29
N ALA A 279 15.58 -28.70 -6.45
CA ALA A 279 16.59 -27.91 -5.75
C ALA A 279 16.35 -27.88 -4.23
N ALA A 280 15.10 -27.70 -3.80
CA ALA A 280 14.73 -27.74 -2.39
C ALA A 280 14.96 -29.13 -1.78
N SER A 281 14.65 -30.22 -2.50
CA SER A 281 14.96 -31.57 -2.04
C SER A 281 16.47 -31.84 -1.97
N PHE A 282 17.24 -31.32 -2.93
CA PHE A 282 18.70 -31.44 -2.93
C PHE A 282 19.33 -30.69 -1.73
N VAL A 283 18.89 -29.46 -1.46
CA VAL A 283 19.37 -28.66 -0.32
C VAL A 283 18.99 -29.30 1.01
N THR A 284 17.77 -29.80 1.17
CA THR A 284 17.37 -30.52 2.40
C THR A 284 18.16 -31.81 2.59
N GLN A 285 18.41 -32.56 1.52
CA GLN A 285 19.20 -33.78 1.60
C GLN A 285 20.68 -33.49 1.93
N GLN A 286 21.26 -32.43 1.37
CA GLN A 286 22.62 -31.98 1.66
C GLN A 286 22.75 -31.42 3.09
N TRP A 287 21.73 -30.71 3.59
CA TRP A 287 21.65 -30.29 4.98
C TRP A 287 21.58 -31.47 5.94
N LEU A 288 20.73 -32.47 5.68
CA LEU A 288 20.59 -33.65 6.55
C LEU A 288 21.85 -34.52 6.57
N THR A 289 22.55 -34.65 5.44
CA THR A 289 23.72 -35.54 5.30
C THR A 289 25.04 -34.89 5.70
N ARG A 290 25.22 -33.58 5.47
CA ARG A 290 26.49 -32.89 5.75
C ARG A 290 26.36 -31.78 6.78
N GLY A 291 25.30 -30.97 6.71
CA GLY A 291 25.12 -29.81 7.60
C GLY A 291 24.78 -30.21 9.05
N TRP A 292 23.77 -31.06 9.22
CA TRP A 292 23.25 -31.48 10.51
C TRP A 292 24.27 -32.25 11.37
N PRO A 293 25.06 -33.20 10.82
CA PRO A 293 26.09 -33.89 11.60
C PRO A 293 27.21 -32.95 12.05
N LEU A 294 27.63 -31.99 11.20
CA LEU A 294 28.65 -31.01 11.55
C LEU A 294 28.15 -30.07 12.65
N LEU A 295 26.92 -29.56 12.53
CA LEU A 295 26.31 -28.69 13.54
C LEU A 295 26.13 -29.42 14.88
N LYS A 296 25.70 -30.67 14.85
CA LYS A 296 25.54 -31.54 16.02
C LYS A 296 26.88 -31.82 16.71
N ASN A 297 27.94 -32.07 15.93
CA ASN A 297 29.29 -32.26 16.46
C ASN A 297 29.86 -30.97 17.05
N LEU A 298 29.60 -29.82 16.43
CA LEU A 298 30.02 -28.50 16.90
C LEU A 298 29.30 -28.14 18.21
N LEU A 299 27.99 -28.34 18.28
CA LEU A 299 27.19 -28.14 19.52
C LEU A 299 27.61 -29.06 20.66
N ASN A 300 28.01 -30.30 20.37
CA ASN A 300 28.54 -31.22 21.38
C ASN A 300 29.96 -30.86 21.84
N SER A 301 30.75 -30.16 21.00
CA SER A 301 32.07 -29.64 21.37
C SER A 301 31.99 -28.44 22.33
N PHE A 302 30.89 -27.69 22.32
CA PHE A 302 30.65 -26.57 23.25
C PHE A 302 30.05 -27.01 24.60
N LYS A 303 29.70 -28.30 24.75
CA LYS A 303 29.15 -28.88 25.99
C LYS A 303 30.18 -29.66 26.82
N LYS A 304 31.46 -29.60 26.47
CA LYS A 304 32.58 -30.15 27.25
C LYS A 304 33.40 -29.04 27.88
#